data_AF-A0A351Y5K7-F1
#
_entry.id   AF-A0A351Y5K7-F1
#
_cell.length_a   1.000
_cell.length_b   1.000
_cell.length_c   1.000
_cell.angle_alpha   90.00
_cell.angle_beta   90.00
_cell.angle_gamma   90.00
#
_symmetry.space_group_name_H-M   'P 1'
#
loop_
_entity.id
_entity.type
_entity.pdbx_description
1 polymer ?
#
loop_
_entity_poly.entity_id
_entity_poly.type
_entity_poly.pdbx_seq_one_letter_code
_entity_poly.pdbx_strand_id
1 'polypeptide(L)' 'MTGKRLNQKEILAIMKDISNNRFTDILTTYFSAMGFFFPSKDEDLYRMAKAMAESGEMLHFP' A
#
# COMPACT_ATOMS: atom_id res chain seq x y z
N MET A 1 16.79 4.39 -7.92
CA MET A 1 16.26 5.49 -7.10
C MET A 1 16.41 5.12 -5.63
N THR A 2 17.12 5.93 -4.86
CA THR A 2 17.37 5.73 -3.43
C THR A 2 16.09 6.01 -2.62
N GLY A 3 15.13 5.10 -2.69
CA GLY A 3 13.91 5.15 -1.88
C GLY A 3 14.14 4.46 -0.55
N LYS A 4 13.78 5.11 0.56
CA LYS A 4 13.73 4.46 1.87
C LYS A 4 12.61 3.41 1.86
N ARG A 5 12.82 2.30 2.57
CA ARG A 5 11.74 1.32 2.81
C ARG A 5 10.63 2.00 3.60
N LEU A 6 9.40 1.84 3.12
CA LEU A 6 8.23 2.33 3.82
C LEU A 6 8.02 1.52 5.09
N ASN A 7 7.74 2.20 6.20
CA ASN A 7 7.31 1.54 7.42
C ASN A 7 5.79 1.28 7.40
N GLN A 8 5.30 0.51 8.38
CA GLN A 8 3.89 0.12 8.43
C GLN A 8 2.92 1.31 8.42
N LYS A 9 3.24 2.41 9.12
CA LYS A 9 2.35 3.58 9.20
C LYS A 9 2.25 4.29 7.86
N GLU A 10 3.35 4.37 7.13
CA GLU A 10 3.41 5.00 5.80
C GLU A 10 2.63 4.17 4.77
N ILE A 11 2.81 2.85 4.77
CA ILE A 11 2.06 1.94 3.88
C ILE A 11 0.57 2.07 4.17
N LEU A 12 0.16 2.07 5.44
CA LEU A 12 -1.25 2.22 5.82
C LEU A 12 -1.84 3.58 5.39
N ALA A 13 -1.08 4.67 5.54
CA ALA A 13 -1.51 5.98 5.09
C ALA A 13 -1.73 6.02 3.57
N ILE A 14 -0.80 5.45 2.79
CA ILE A 14 -0.93 5.36 1.33
C ILE A 14 -2.17 4.51 0.96
N MET A 15 -2.36 3.34 1.56
CA MET A 15 -3.51 2.48 1.24
C MET A 15 -4.84 3.17 1.59
N LYS A 16 -4.91 3.92 2.70
CA LYS A 16 -6.08 4.74 3.04
C LYS A 16 -6.32 5.87 2.05
N ASP A 17 -5.27 6.54 1.57
CA ASP A 17 -5.45 7.60 0.58
C ASP A 17 -5.87 7.02 -0.78
N ILE A 18 -5.41 5.81 -1.15
CA ILE A 18 -5.90 5.08 -2.33
C ILE A 18 -7.38 4.73 -2.15
N SER A 19 -7.78 4.12 -1.02
CA SER A 19 -9.18 3.70 -0.82
C SER A 19 -10.16 4.87 -0.73
N ASN A 20 -9.71 6.05 -0.27
CA ASN A 20 -10.51 7.27 -0.19
C ASN A 20 -10.39 8.17 -1.42
N ASN A 21 -9.79 7.69 -2.52
CA ASN A 21 -9.60 8.45 -3.76
C ASN A 21 -8.87 9.81 -3.57
N ARG A 22 -7.95 9.86 -2.59
CA ARG A 22 -7.08 11.00 -2.28
C ARG A 22 -5.66 10.81 -2.83
N PHE A 23 -5.36 9.62 -3.34
CA PHE A 23 -4.11 9.27 -4.01
C PHE A 23 -4.34 9.30 -5.52
N THR A 24 -3.86 10.35 -6.19
CA THR A 24 -4.15 10.61 -7.61
C THR A 24 -3.68 9.49 -8.53
N ASP A 25 -4.27 9.39 -9.72
CA ASP A 25 -3.89 8.36 -10.72
C ASP A 25 -2.40 8.37 -11.05
N ILE A 26 -1.78 9.55 -11.10
CA ILE A 26 -0.34 9.70 -11.34
C ILE A 26 0.46 9.05 -10.20
N LEU A 27 0.08 9.32 -8.94
CA LEU A 27 0.75 8.75 -7.77
C LEU A 27 0.52 7.24 -7.69
N THR A 28 -0.71 6.77 -7.95
CA THR A 28 -1.06 5.35 -7.99
C THR A 28 -0.27 4.61 -9.05
N THR A 29 -0.14 5.19 -10.25
CA THR A 29 0.64 4.62 -11.36
C THR A 29 2.12 4.52 -11.01
N TYR A 30 2.67 5.57 -10.40
CA TYR A 30 4.06 5.54 -9.98
C TYR A 30 4.30 4.50 -8.88
N PHE A 31 3.42 4.43 -7.88
CA PHE A 31 3.50 3.47 -6.79
C PHE A 31 3.39 2.02 -7.28
N SER A 32 2.48 1.73 -8.22
CA SER A 32 2.34 0.38 -8.79
C SER A 32 3.54 0.01 -9.66
N ALA A 33 4.07 0.94 -10.46
CA ALA A 33 5.28 0.72 -11.25
C ALA A 33 6.49 0.39 -10.37
N MET A 34 6.63 1.01 -9.19
CA MET A 34 7.69 0.66 -8.24
C MET A 34 7.59 -0.79 -7.79
N GLY A 35 6.39 -1.30 -7.51
CA GLY A 35 6.18 -2.71 -7.16
C GLY A 35 6.53 -3.69 -8.29
N PHE A 36 6.42 -3.25 -9.55
CA PHE A 36 6.81 -4.04 -10.71
C PHE A 36 8.34 -4.06 -10.93
N PHE A 37 9.00 -2.90 -10.83
CA PHE A 37 10.43 -2.77 -11.14
C PHE A 37 11.35 -3.19 -9.99
N PHE A 38 10.88 -3.15 -8.73
CA PHE A 38 11.70 -3.43 -7.56
C PHE A 38 11.20 -4.66 -6.80
N PRO A 39 12.09 -5.62 -6.46
CA PRO A 39 11.68 -6.80 -5.70
C PRO A 39 11.22 -6.39 -4.30
N SER A 40 10.09 -6.96 -3.88
CA SER A 40 9.57 -6.81 -2.53
C SER A 40 10.05 -7.97 -1.65
N LYS A 41 10.30 -7.72 -0.36
CA LYS A 41 10.47 -8.80 0.63
C LYS A 41 9.10 -9.29 1.09
N ASP A 42 9.04 -10.50 1.61
CA ASP A 42 7.80 -11.08 2.18
C ASP A 42 7.16 -10.18 3.23
N GLU A 43 7.98 -9.53 4.06
CA GLU A 43 7.55 -8.53 5.04
C GLU A 43 6.85 -7.34 4.39
N ASP A 44 7.37 -6.84 3.26
CA ASP A 44 6.78 -5.70 2.55
C ASP A 44 5.42 -6.08 1.97
N LEU A 45 5.33 -7.28 1.37
CA LEU A 45 4.10 -7.83 0.81
C LEU A 45 3.04 -8.05 1.90
N TYR A 46 3.42 -8.64 3.04
CA TYR A 46 2.53 -8.82 4.18
C TYR A 46 1.97 -7.49 4.69
N ARG A 47 2.83 -6.49 4.87
CA ARG A 47 2.42 -5.16 5.33
C ARG A 47 1.45 -4.49 4.36
N MET A 48 1.74 -4.58 3.07
CA MET A 48 0.91 -4.00 2.01
C MET A 48 -0.46 -4.67 1.92
N ALA A 49 -0.50 -6.01 1.89
CA ALA A 49 -1.75 -6.76 1.85
C ALA A 49 -2.62 -6.49 3.10
N LYS A 50 -2.00 -6.48 4.29
CA LYS A 50 -2.68 -6.16 5.54
C LYS A 50 -3.25 -4.73 5.52
N ALA A 51 -2.43 -3.75 5.13
CA ALA A 51 -2.87 -2.35 5.07
C ALA A 51 -4.00 -2.12 4.07
N MET A 52 -3.98 -2.84 2.93
CA MET A 52 -5.05 -2.78 1.94
C MET A 52 -6.36 -3.34 2.50
N ALA A 53 -6.33 -4.51 3.16
CA ALA A 53 -7.49 -5.08 3.81
C ALA A 53 -8.06 -4.17 4.92
N GLU A 54 -7.18 -3.60 5.77
CA GLU A 54 -7.56 -2.67 6.85
C GLU A 54 -8.08 -1.31 6.33
N SER A 55 -7.82 -0.97 5.07
CA SER A 55 -8.27 0.30 4.46
C SER A 55 -9.67 0.24 3.87
N GLY A 56 -10.27 -0.96 3.79
CA GLY A 56 -11.62 -1.20 3.32
C GLY A 56 -12.58 -1.64 4.43
N GLU A 57 -13.76 -2.12 4.05
CA GLU A 57 -14.72 -2.70 4.98
C GLU A 57 -14.30 -4.13 5.37
N MET A 58 -14.38 -4.44 6.66
CA MET A 58 -14.10 -5.78 7.20
C MET A 58 -15.40 -6.47 7.59
N LEU A 59 -15.61 -7.67 7.05
CA LEU A 59 -16.73 -8.53 7.44
C LEU A 59 -16.43 -9.21 8.77
N HIS A 60 -17.34 -9.06 9.74
CA HIS A 60 -17.27 -9.74 11.03
C HIS A 60 -18.29 -10.87 11.05
N PHE A 61 -17.79 -12.11 11.18
CA PHE A 61 -18.63 -13.30 11.30
C PHE A 61 -18.78 -13.69 12.79
N PRO A 62 -19.93 -14.24 13.21
CA PRO A 62 -20.15 -14.75 14.58
C PRO A 62 -19.18 -15.85 14.99
#